data_AF-A0A6H2NN17-F1
#
_entry.id   AF-A0A6H2NN17-F1
#
_cell.length_a   1.000
_cell.length_b   1.000
_cell.length_c   1.000
_cell.angle_alpha   90.00
_cell.angle_beta   90.00
_cell.angle_gamma   90.00
#
_symmetry.space_group_name_H-M   'P 1'
#
loop_
_entity.id
_entity.type
_entity.pdbx_description
1 polymer ?
#
loop_
_entity_poly.entity_id
_entity_poly.type
_entity_poly.pdbx_seq_one_letter_code
_entity_poly.pdbx_strand_id
1 'polypeptide(L)'
;MVVYVLLFNARTENEGIHTLKVDAQDVVLMFENEDDATRFGLMLEAQDFPEATVEAIDQADIEDFCRDTGYDCKLVPEGALAVPPERSVEATDWNPDAPPEPRPAAEQESANLLSQQELDRLRQQFEKLL
;
A
#
# COMPACT_ATOMS: atom_id res chain seq x y z
N MET A 1 -0.31 26.56 -12.15
CA MET A 1 0.65 26.56 -11.01
C MET A 1 1.25 25.18 -10.95
N VAL A 2 2.49 25.02 -10.49
CA VAL A 2 3.12 23.70 -10.50
C VAL A 2 2.60 22.88 -9.32
N VAL A 3 2.21 21.64 -9.62
CA VAL A 3 1.85 20.60 -8.64
C VAL A 3 2.70 19.37 -8.91
N TYR A 4 2.77 18.49 -7.92
CA TYR A 4 3.53 17.24 -7.98
C TYR A 4 2.56 16.08 -8.01
N VAL A 5 2.75 15.16 -8.96
CA VAL A 5 1.96 13.93 -9.08
C VAL A 5 2.88 12.71 -9.06
N LEU A 6 2.31 11.54 -8.83
CA LEU A 6 3.04 10.27 -8.78
C LEU A 6 2.83 9.50 -10.07
N LEU A 7 3.92 9.15 -10.74
CA LEU A 7 3.94 8.35 -11.97
C LEU A 7 4.60 6.99 -11.70
N PHE A 8 4.07 5.94 -12.32
CA PHE A 8 4.71 4.65 -12.39
C PHE A 8 5.26 4.40 -13.80
N ASN A 9 6.39 3.68 -13.86
CA ASN A 9 7.12 3.39 -15.08
C ASN A 9 7.43 4.66 -15.90
N ALA A 10 7.79 5.76 -15.22
CA ALA A 10 8.07 7.03 -15.85
C ALA A 10 9.14 6.88 -16.95
N ARG A 11 8.95 7.59 -18.07
CA ARG A 11 9.84 7.60 -19.25
C ARG A 11 9.92 6.25 -19.98
N THR A 12 8.85 5.45 -19.89
CA THR A 12 8.71 4.19 -20.62
C THR A 12 7.43 4.16 -21.45
N GLU A 13 7.25 3.12 -22.28
CA GLU A 13 6.03 2.94 -23.08
C GLU A 13 4.79 2.62 -22.23
N ASN A 14 4.96 2.19 -20.97
CA ASN A 14 3.88 1.82 -20.04
C ASN A 14 3.79 2.78 -18.85
N GLU A 15 4.09 4.06 -19.09
CA GLU A 15 3.93 5.12 -18.10
C GLU A 15 2.46 5.29 -17.70
N GLY A 16 2.21 5.50 -16.41
CA GLY A 16 0.87 5.73 -15.90
C GLY A 16 0.86 6.61 -14.65
N ILE A 17 -0.14 7.48 -14.54
CA ILE A 17 -0.38 8.30 -13.35
C ILE A 17 -1.09 7.48 -12.28
N HIS A 18 -0.65 7.61 -11.03
CA HIS A 18 -1.27 6.92 -9.90
C HIS A 18 -2.63 7.55 -9.56
N THR A 19 -3.64 6.71 -9.38
CA THR A 19 -4.98 7.09 -8.94
C THR A 19 -5.39 6.33 -7.68
N LEU A 20 -6.19 6.97 -6.84
CA LEU A 20 -6.87 6.35 -5.71
C LEU A 20 -8.31 6.04 -6.07
N LYS A 21 -8.81 4.89 -5.62
CA LYS A 21 -10.24 4.58 -5.72
C LYS A 21 -10.98 5.10 -4.49
N VAL A 22 -11.88 6.04 -4.69
CA VAL A 22 -12.78 6.58 -3.66
C VAL A 22 -14.21 6.45 -4.16
N ASP A 23 -15.06 5.69 -3.45
CA ASP A 23 -16.48 5.51 -3.80
C ASP A 23 -16.75 5.17 -5.28
N ALA A 24 -15.90 4.30 -5.85
CA ALA A 24 -15.90 3.86 -7.25
C ALA A 24 -15.43 4.89 -8.30
N GLN A 25 -14.91 6.04 -7.88
CA GLN A 25 -14.25 7.01 -8.76
C GLN A 25 -12.73 6.93 -8.61
N ASP A 26 -12.03 7.06 -9.74
CA ASP A 26 -10.57 7.17 -9.77
C ASP A 26 -10.18 8.64 -9.55
N VAL A 27 -9.35 8.88 -8.54
CA VAL A 27 -8.94 10.22 -8.09
C VAL A 27 -7.43 10.39 -8.25
N VAL A 28 -7.01 11.38 -9.02
CA VAL A 28 -5.61 11.82 -9.09
C VAL A 28 -5.32 12.77 -7.93
N LEU A 29 -4.25 12.50 -7.18
CA LEU A 29 -3.75 13.43 -6.15
C LEU A 29 -2.71 14.38 -6.75
N MET A 30 -2.93 15.68 -6.56
CA MET A 30 -2.00 16.75 -6.93
C MET A 30 -1.45 17.37 -5.65
N PHE A 31 -0.16 17.27 -5.40
CA PHE A 31 0.47 17.82 -4.20
C PHE A 31 1.04 19.21 -4.49
N GLU A 32 0.84 20.17 -3.58
CA GLU A 32 1.50 21.49 -3.69
C GLU A 32 3.00 21.44 -3.38
N ASN A 33 3.45 20.43 -2.61
CA ASN A 33 4.82 20.27 -2.14
C ASN A 33 5.40 18.91 -2.58
N GLU A 34 6.65 18.91 -3.05
CA GLU A 34 7.37 17.73 -3.58
C GLU A 34 7.69 16.70 -2.49
N ASP A 35 8.07 17.14 -1.29
CA ASP A 35 8.40 16.27 -0.16
C ASP A 35 7.15 15.51 0.31
N ASP A 36 5.98 16.16 0.26
CA ASP A 36 4.70 15.51 0.57
C ASP A 36 4.34 14.43 -0.44
N ALA A 37 4.54 14.68 -1.75
CA ALA A 37 4.36 13.68 -2.78
C ALA A 37 5.34 12.51 -2.62
N THR A 38 6.62 12.81 -2.34
CA THR A 38 7.66 11.81 -2.10
C THR A 38 7.32 10.92 -0.91
N ARG A 39 6.90 11.52 0.21
CA ARG A 39 6.46 10.79 1.41
C ARG A 39 5.26 9.90 1.12
N PHE A 40 4.33 10.36 0.30
CA PHE A 40 3.19 9.54 -0.13
C PHE A 40 3.65 8.34 -0.98
N GLY A 41 4.57 8.55 -1.93
CA GLY A 41 5.19 7.49 -2.73
C GLY A 41 5.85 6.41 -1.87
N LEU A 42 6.63 6.79 -0.85
CA LEU A 42 7.24 5.85 0.09
C LEU A 42 6.21 4.99 0.85
N MET A 43 5.04 5.56 1.17
CA MET A 43 3.95 4.80 1.81
C MET A 43 3.26 3.83 0.85
N LEU A 44 3.26 4.12 -0.47
CA LEU A 44 2.78 3.18 -1.48
C LEU A 44 3.76 2.01 -1.63
N GLU A 45 5.07 2.29 -1.70
CA GLU A 45 6.11 1.25 -1.78
C GLU A 45 6.05 0.30 -0.57
N ALA A 46 5.79 0.83 0.63
CA ALA A 46 5.58 0.02 1.83
C ALA A 46 4.36 -0.92 1.74
N GLN A 47 3.47 -0.71 0.77
CA GLN A 47 2.31 -1.55 0.47
C GLN A 47 2.52 -2.40 -0.80
N ASP A 48 3.79 -2.68 -1.16
CA ASP A 48 4.22 -3.47 -2.32
C ASP A 48 3.86 -2.86 -3.68
N PHE A 49 3.61 -1.54 -3.77
CA PHE A 49 3.55 -0.86 -5.06
C PHE A 49 4.96 -0.65 -5.63
N PRO A 50 5.10 -0.50 -6.96
CA PRO A 50 6.37 -0.12 -7.57
C PRO A 50 6.89 1.23 -7.03
N GLU A 51 8.17 1.52 -7.25
CA GLU A 51 8.74 2.84 -6.96
C GLU A 51 8.03 3.91 -7.81
N ALA A 52 7.52 4.95 -7.14
CA ALA A 52 6.83 6.05 -7.81
C ALA A 52 7.81 7.17 -8.14
N THR A 53 7.72 7.72 -9.35
CA THR A 53 8.44 8.93 -9.73
C THR A 53 7.56 10.14 -9.46
N VAL A 54 8.05 11.08 -8.66
CA VAL A 54 7.40 12.38 -8.45
C VAL A 54 7.74 13.29 -9.63
N GLU A 55 6.72 13.79 -10.33
CA GLU A 55 6.89 14.67 -11.48
C GLU A 55 6.16 15.99 -11.25
N ALA A 56 6.84 17.09 -11.61
CA ALA A 56 6.30 18.45 -11.53
C ALA A 56 5.54 18.80 -12.82
N ILE A 57 4.24 19.07 -12.71
CA ILE A 57 3.34 19.31 -13.86
C ILE A 57 2.49 20.56 -13.57
N ASP A 58 2.06 21.30 -14.60
CA ASP A 58 1.10 22.38 -14.36
C ASP A 58 -0.25 21.79 -13.95
N GLN A 59 -0.83 22.33 -12.88
CA GLN A 59 -2.15 21.94 -12.39
C GLN A 59 -3.21 21.94 -13.49
N ALA A 60 -3.20 22.93 -14.39
CA ALA A 60 -4.20 23.01 -15.47
C ALA A 60 -4.13 21.80 -16.41
N ASP A 61 -2.91 21.32 -16.70
CA ASP A 61 -2.72 20.14 -17.56
C ASP A 61 -3.27 18.87 -16.89
N ILE A 62 -3.10 18.73 -15.57
CA ILE A 62 -3.65 17.61 -14.81
C ILE A 62 -5.18 17.69 -14.69
N GLU A 63 -5.73 18.89 -14.49
CA GLU A 63 -7.18 19.11 -14.46
C GLU A 63 -7.84 18.80 -15.80
N ASP A 64 -7.19 19.17 -16.92
CA ASP A 64 -7.66 18.82 -18.26
C ASP A 64 -7.57 17.31 -18.51
N PHE A 65 -6.48 16.66 -18.10
CA PHE A 65 -6.36 15.20 -18.14
C PHE A 65 -7.48 14.49 -17.35
N CYS A 66 -7.77 14.93 -16.12
CA CYS A 66 -8.86 14.39 -15.30
C CYS A 66 -10.21 14.54 -16.01
N ARG A 67 -10.47 15.72 -16.61
CA ARG A 67 -11.70 16.00 -17.36
C ARG A 67 -11.88 15.07 -18.56
N ASP A 68 -10.81 14.84 -19.33
CA ASP A 68 -10.85 14.03 -20.55
C ASP A 68 -11.00 12.53 -20.26
N THR A 69 -10.45 12.07 -19.14
CA THR A 69 -10.52 10.67 -18.69
C THR A 69 -11.76 10.36 -17.86
N GLY A 70 -12.42 11.39 -17.32
CA GLY A 70 -13.53 11.25 -16.36
C GLY A 70 -13.05 10.91 -14.94
N TYR A 71 -11.78 11.19 -14.64
CA TYR A 71 -11.23 11.08 -13.30
C TYR A 71 -11.52 12.33 -12.49
N ASP A 72 -11.54 12.17 -11.17
CA ASP A 72 -11.53 13.30 -10.26
C ASP A 72 -10.10 13.72 -9.94
N CYS A 73 -9.92 15.00 -9.67
CA CYS A 73 -8.63 15.59 -9.32
C CYS A 73 -8.74 16.21 -7.93
N LYS A 74 -7.80 15.92 -7.04
CA LYS A 74 -7.78 16.47 -5.68
C LYS A 74 -6.43 17.13 -5.37
N LEU A 75 -6.48 18.41 -5.05
CA LEU A 75 -5.33 19.15 -4.54
C LEU A 75 -5.07 18.82 -3.07
N VAL A 76 -3.82 18.50 -2.74
CA VAL A 76 -3.30 18.24 -1.41
C VAL A 76 -2.43 19.43 -1.02
N PRO A 77 -2.88 20.26 -0.06
CA PRO A 77 -2.13 21.42 0.37
C PRO A 77 -0.79 21.06 1.01
N GLU A 78 0.17 21.97 0.95
CA GLU A 78 1.46 21.80 1.63
C GLU A 78 1.30 21.49 3.13
N GLY A 79 2.01 20.47 3.61
CA GLY A 79 1.99 20.02 5.00
C GLY A 79 0.75 19.21 5.37
N ALA A 80 -0.17 18.95 4.44
CA ALA A 80 -1.31 18.09 4.68
C ALA A 80 -0.88 16.62 4.79
N LEU A 81 -1.42 15.91 5.79
CA LEU A 81 -1.19 14.49 5.96
C LEU A 81 -2.11 13.69 5.03
N ALA A 82 -1.65 13.44 3.80
CA ALA A 82 -2.25 12.42 2.93
C ALA A 82 -1.65 11.05 3.27
N VAL A 83 -2.50 10.04 3.47
CA VAL A 83 -2.10 8.65 3.72
C VAL A 83 -2.82 7.76 2.71
N PRO A 84 -2.13 6.89 1.98
CA PRO A 84 -2.78 5.94 1.08
C PRO A 84 -3.72 5.02 1.87
N PRO A 85 -4.87 4.62 1.31
CA PRO A 85 -5.77 3.70 1.97
C PRO A 85 -5.05 2.38 2.24
N GLU A 86 -5.21 1.83 3.44
CA GLU A 86 -4.64 0.53 3.79
C GLU A 86 -5.34 -0.55 2.96
N ARG A 87 -4.57 -1.42 2.32
CA ARG A 87 -5.09 -2.64 1.72
C ARG A 87 -5.53 -3.60 2.83
N SER A 88 -6.73 -3.39 3.38
CA SER A 88 -7.34 -4.35 4.31
C SER A 88 -7.84 -5.55 3.51
N VAL A 89 -7.34 -6.74 3.83
CA VAL A 89 -7.93 -8.00 3.33
C VAL A 89 -9.22 -8.21 4.14
N GLU A 90 -10.37 -7.77 3.60
CA GLU A 90 -11.65 -7.74 4.33
C GLU A 90 -12.16 -9.12 4.78
N ALA A 91 -11.62 -10.20 4.22
CA ALA A 91 -11.90 -11.55 4.66
C ALA A 91 -10.59 -12.35 4.64
N THR A 92 -9.99 -12.51 5.81
CA THR A 92 -9.19 -13.71 6.05
C THR A 92 -10.18 -14.81 6.43
N ASP A 93 -10.06 -16.01 5.86
CA ASP A 93 -10.80 -17.21 6.32
C ASP A 93 -10.39 -17.65 7.75
N TRP A 94 -9.70 -16.77 8.47
CA TRP A 94 -9.22 -16.97 9.82
C TRP A 94 -10.38 -16.91 10.79
N ASN A 95 -10.97 -18.07 11.06
CA ASN A 95 -11.88 -18.25 12.19
C ASN A 95 -11.08 -18.84 13.37
N PRO A 96 -10.82 -18.08 14.45
CA PRO A 96 -10.09 -18.59 15.61
C PRO A 96 -10.83 -19.70 16.36
N ASP A 97 -12.15 -19.86 16.11
CA ASP A 97 -13.01 -20.91 16.66
C ASP A 97 -13.35 -22.01 15.63
N ALA A 98 -12.79 -21.96 14.41
CA ALA A 98 -12.98 -23.04 13.46
C ALA A 98 -12.23 -24.30 13.93
N PRO A 99 -12.87 -25.48 13.87
CA PRO A 99 -12.16 -26.74 14.02
C PRO A 99 -11.00 -26.78 13.01
N PRO A 100 -9.79 -27.21 13.41
CA PRO A 100 -8.68 -27.31 12.48
C PRO A 100 -9.10 -28.16 11.29
N GLU A 101 -8.98 -27.61 10.08
CA GLU A 101 -9.26 -28.36 8.87
C GLU A 101 -8.41 -29.65 8.86
N PRO A 102 -8.94 -30.77 8.35
CA PRO A 102 -8.19 -32.00 8.25
C PRO A 102 -7.06 -31.82 7.23
N ARG A 103 -5.89 -31.41 7.72
CA ARG A 103 -4.65 -31.35 6.96
C ARG A 103 -4.30 -32.76 6.44
N PRO A 104 -3.86 -32.91 5.18
CA PRO A 104 -3.38 -34.20 4.68
C PRO A 104 -2.24 -34.71 5.56
N ALA A 105 -2.25 -36.00 5.86
CA ALA A 105 -1.38 -36.65 6.86
C ALA A 105 0.13 -36.38 6.69
N ALA A 106 0.58 -35.96 5.50
CA ALA A 106 1.97 -35.63 5.22
C ALA A 106 2.47 -34.36 5.92
N GLU A 107 1.59 -33.44 6.33
CA GLU A 107 1.97 -32.17 6.99
C GLU A 107 1.78 -32.20 8.52
N GLN A 108 1.16 -33.25 9.04
CA GLN A 108 0.94 -33.41 10.48
C GLN A 108 2.20 -33.83 11.23
N GLU A 109 3.14 -34.54 10.59
CA GLU A 109 4.42 -34.90 11.21
C GLU A 109 5.28 -33.67 11.51
N SER A 110 5.26 -32.65 10.64
CA SER A 110 6.06 -31.42 10.79
C SER A 110 5.58 -30.54 11.94
N ALA A 111 4.27 -30.43 12.15
CA ALA A 111 3.69 -29.57 13.19
C ALA A 111 3.73 -30.20 14.59
N ASN A 112 3.80 -31.53 14.68
CA ASN A 112 3.90 -32.25 15.96
C ASN A 112 5.35 -32.40 16.47
N LEU A 113 6.34 -31.98 15.68
CA LEU A 113 7.76 -32.09 16.02
C LEU A 113 8.29 -30.99 16.94
N LEU A 114 7.52 -29.91 17.17
CA LEU A 114 7.85 -28.90 18.17
C LEU A 114 7.12 -29.24 19.46
N SER A 115 7.83 -29.89 20.37
CA SER A 115 7.34 -30.19 21.71
C SER A 115 7.01 -28.90 22.47
N GLN A 116 6.04 -28.94 23.38
CA GLN A 116 5.72 -27.77 24.24
C GLN A 116 6.97 -27.24 24.98
N GLN A 117 7.94 -28.12 25.26
CA GLN A 117 9.22 -27.76 25.86
C GLN A 117 10.11 -26.89 24.96
N GLU A 118 10.06 -27.08 23.64
CA GLU A 118 10.78 -26.24 22.68
C GLU A 118 10.12 -24.87 22.54
N LEU A 119 8.79 -24.82 22.62
CA LEU A 119 8.03 -23.57 22.58
C LEU A 119 8.30 -22.72 23.83
N ASP A 120 8.35 -23.34 25.01
CA ASP A 120 8.71 -22.66 26.27
C ASP A 120 10.17 -22.16 26.25
N ARG A 121 11.08 -22.92 25.65
CA ARG A 121 12.49 -22.49 25.48
C ARG A 121 12.59 -21.28 24.56
N LEU A 122 11.86 -21.27 23.44
CA LEU A 122 11.84 -20.13 22.52
C LEU A 122 11.32 -18.88 23.22
N ARG A 123 10.20 -19.00 23.96
CA ARG A 123 9.61 -17.91 24.73
C ARG A 123 10.59 -17.29 25.73
N GLN A 124 11.30 -18.13 26.48
CA GLN A 124 12.31 -17.67 27.45
C GLN A 124 13.53 -17.00 26.79
N GLN A 125 13.91 -17.42 25.58
CA GLN A 125 14.99 -16.77 24.82
C GLN A 125 14.61 -15.35 24.40
N PHE A 126 13.36 -15.13 23.97
CA PHE A 126 12.89 -13.80 23.55
C PHE A 126 12.72 -12.82 24.73
N GLU A 127 12.36 -13.29 25.92
CA GLU A 127 12.30 -12.45 27.13
C GLU A 127 13.68 -11.95 27.61
N LYS A 128 14.77 -12.58 27.15
CA LYS A 128 16.15 -12.22 27.54
C LYS A 128 16.82 -11.23 26.58
N LEU A 129 16.10 -10.78 25.55
CA LEU A 129 16.55 -9.84 24.51
C LEU A 129 15.95 -8.43 24.66
N LEU A 130 15.13 -8.20 25.70
CA LEU A 130 14.70 -6.89 26.21
C LEU A 130 15.51 -6.52 27.46
#